data_AF-A0A2A9F4D1-F1
#
_entry.id   AF-A0A2A9F4D1-F1
#
_cell.length_a   1.000
_cell.length_b   1.000
_cell.length_c   1.000
_cell.angle_alpha   90.00
_cell.angle_beta   90.00
_cell.angle_gamma   90.00
#
_symmetry.space_group_name_H-M   'P 1'
#
loop_
_entity.id
_entity.type
_entity.pdbx_description
1 polymer ?
#
loop_
_entity_poly.entity_id
_entity_poly.type
_entity_poly.pdbx_seq_one_letter_code
_entity_poly.pdbx_strand_id
1 'polypeptide(L)'
;MTLDNHRVRELLVKMVHHRQTCLPLVNQHSHMALARSASRFVKIEKVMIKKMAKLFFDQDGDQFMAENATVYGVAELGNYKEMHFMNKQLLNNLKTLLKAIDDANLTALVSYWLAALQVENDELEKQLPQG
;
A
#
# COMPACT_ATOMS: atom_id res chain seq x y z
N MET A 1 -7.94 21.26 10.42
CA MET A 1 -7.80 19.80 10.31
C MET A 1 -9.16 19.19 10.52
N THR A 2 -9.78 18.58 9.52
CA THR A 2 -10.70 17.46 9.75
C THR A 2 -10.75 16.59 8.49
N LEU A 3 -9.58 16.09 8.06
CA LEU A 3 -9.61 14.77 7.45
C LEU A 3 -10.08 13.82 8.56
N ASP A 4 -11.12 13.05 8.28
CA ASP A 4 -11.67 12.12 9.26
C ASP A 4 -10.61 11.06 9.62
N ASN A 5 -10.06 11.17 10.83
CA ASN A 5 -9.07 10.26 11.38
C ASN A 5 -9.56 8.80 11.35
N HIS A 6 -10.88 8.57 11.41
CA HIS A 6 -11.46 7.25 11.24
C HIS A 6 -11.23 6.71 9.82
N ARG A 7 -11.53 7.50 8.78
CA ARG A 7 -11.30 7.12 7.38
C ARG A 7 -9.83 6.88 7.07
N VAL A 8 -8.93 7.68 7.68
CA VAL A 8 -7.48 7.45 7.59
C VAL A 8 -7.12 6.11 8.21
N ARG A 9 -7.61 5.82 9.43
CA ARG A 9 -7.34 4.57 10.13
C ARG A 9 -7.83 3.37 9.32
N GLU A 10 -9.07 3.40 8.81
CA GLU A 10 -9.63 2.36 7.96
C GLU A 10 -8.76 2.10 6.71
N LEU A 11 -8.27 3.16 6.07
CA LEU A 11 -7.38 3.01 4.92
C LEU A 11 -6.04 2.39 5.32
N LEU A 12 -5.44 2.82 6.42
CA LEU A 12 -4.18 2.23 6.90
C LEU A 12 -4.36 0.75 7.25
N VAL A 13 -5.47 0.37 7.88
CA VAL A 13 -5.81 -1.05 8.12
C VAL A 13 -5.93 -1.82 6.81
N LYS A 14 -6.64 -1.27 5.81
CA LYS A 14 -6.72 -1.88 4.46
C LYS A 14 -5.33 -2.04 3.82
N MET A 15 -4.44 -1.07 3.99
CA MET A 15 -3.06 -1.17 3.51
C MET A 15 -2.26 -2.24 4.27
N VAL A 16 -2.45 -2.39 5.57
CA VAL A 16 -1.83 -3.48 6.35
C VAL A 16 -2.26 -4.83 5.79
N HIS A 17 -3.57 -5.04 5.61
CA HIS A 17 -4.10 -6.28 5.07
C HIS A 17 -3.63 -6.53 3.64
N HIS A 18 -3.71 -5.51 2.77
CA HIS A 18 -3.21 -5.59 1.39
C HIS A 18 -1.74 -6.03 1.36
N ARG A 19 -0.90 -5.36 2.16
CA ARG A 19 0.51 -5.71 2.29
C ARG A 19 0.68 -7.17 2.71
N GLN A 20 -0.04 -7.64 3.73
CA GLN A 20 0.03 -9.04 4.16
C GLN A 20 -0.30 -10.00 3.01
N THR A 21 -1.37 -9.73 2.26
CA THR A 21 -1.80 -10.51 1.09
C THR A 21 -0.75 -10.57 -0.01
N CYS A 22 0.04 -9.52 -0.19
CA CYS A 22 1.08 -9.47 -1.21
C CYS A 22 2.42 -10.10 -0.78
N LEU A 23 2.69 -10.28 0.52
CA LEU A 23 3.98 -10.77 1.02
C LEU A 23 4.44 -12.11 0.42
N PRO A 24 3.58 -13.13 0.20
CA PRO A 24 4.01 -14.41 -0.39
C PRO A 24 4.64 -14.28 -1.78
N LEU A 25 4.23 -13.27 -2.57
CA LEU A 25 4.74 -13.02 -3.92
C LEU A 25 6.01 -12.14 -3.94
N VAL A 26 6.40 -11.61 -2.78
CA VAL A 26 7.53 -10.69 -2.65
C VAL A 26 8.80 -11.47 -2.35
N ASN A 27 9.67 -11.59 -3.35
CA ASN A 27 11.03 -12.10 -3.15
C ASN A 27 12.06 -10.99 -3.40
N GLN A 28 12.65 -10.48 -2.32
CA GLN A 28 13.60 -9.36 -2.37
C GLN A 28 14.95 -9.70 -3.01
N HIS A 29 15.29 -10.99 -3.11
CA HIS A 29 16.53 -11.47 -3.72
C HIS A 29 16.31 -11.99 -5.14
N SER A 30 15.10 -11.87 -5.67
CA SER A 30 14.81 -12.30 -7.03
C SER A 30 15.39 -11.33 -8.05
N HIS A 31 16.08 -11.89 -9.04
CA HIS A 31 16.53 -11.15 -10.22
C HIS A 31 15.42 -10.91 -11.24
N MET A 32 14.20 -11.39 -10.99
CA MET A 32 13.04 -11.11 -11.84
C MET A 32 12.52 -9.69 -11.60
N ALA A 33 12.29 -8.93 -12.68
CA ALA A 33 11.79 -7.56 -12.61
C ALA A 33 10.44 -7.48 -11.87
N LEU A 34 9.52 -8.42 -12.14
CA LEU A 34 8.23 -8.55 -11.45
C LEU A 34 8.38 -8.61 -9.92
N ALA A 35 9.23 -9.52 -9.43
CA ALA A 35 9.43 -9.70 -8.00
C ALA A 35 10.07 -8.46 -7.33
N ARG A 36 10.95 -7.74 -8.04
CA ARG A 36 11.51 -6.47 -7.56
C ARG A 36 10.45 -5.38 -7.45
N SER A 37 9.61 -5.20 -8.46
CA SER A 37 8.55 -4.20 -8.44
C SER A 37 7.50 -4.52 -7.36
N ALA A 38 7.11 -5.79 -7.22
CA ALA A 38 6.29 -6.25 -6.10
C ALA A 38 6.93 -5.93 -4.74
N SER A 39 8.24 -6.21 -4.60
CA SER A 39 8.97 -5.88 -3.38
C SER A 39 9.02 -4.39 -3.07
N ARG A 40 9.17 -3.54 -4.08
CA ARG A 40 9.22 -2.09 -3.89
C ARG A 40 7.85 -1.55 -3.52
N PHE A 41 6.77 -2.04 -4.15
CA PHE A 41 5.40 -1.68 -3.81
C PHE A 41 5.11 -1.89 -2.31
N VAL A 42 5.34 -3.10 -1.78
CA VAL A 42 5.07 -3.40 -0.36
C VAL A 42 6.01 -2.67 0.62
N LYS A 43 7.20 -2.27 0.17
CA LYS A 43 8.12 -1.43 0.94
C LYS A 43 7.59 0.00 1.05
N ILE A 44 7.09 0.54 -0.06
CA ILE A 44 6.45 1.87 -0.09
C ILE A 44 5.23 1.89 0.83
N GLU A 45 4.36 0.87 0.74
CA GLU A 45 3.22 0.72 1.66
C GLU A 45 3.66 0.75 3.12
N LYS A 46 4.68 -0.05 3.47
CA LYS A 46 5.22 -0.09 4.84
C LYS A 46 5.65 1.31 5.31
N VAL A 47 6.40 2.05 4.50
CA VAL A 47 6.88 3.38 4.89
C VAL A 47 5.71 4.36 5.01
N MET A 48 4.75 4.31 4.09
CA MET A 48 3.56 5.15 4.14
C MET A 48 2.75 4.88 5.42
N ILE A 49 2.45 3.62 5.75
CA ILE A 49 1.72 3.24 6.96
C ILE A 49 2.43 3.79 8.20
N LYS A 50 3.76 3.61 8.30
CA LYS A 50 4.53 4.13 9.44
C LYS A 50 4.43 5.64 9.60
N LYS A 51 4.60 6.38 8.50
CA LYS A 51 4.57 7.84 8.52
C LYS A 51 3.16 8.36 8.86
N MET A 52 2.13 7.75 8.29
CA MET A 52 0.74 8.15 8.53
C MET A 52 0.29 7.78 9.95
N ALA A 53 0.66 6.59 10.46
CA ALA A 53 0.32 6.20 11.83
C ALA A 53 0.92 7.16 12.87
N LYS A 54 2.20 7.55 12.67
CA LYS A 54 2.86 8.53 13.53
C LYS A 54 2.21 9.91 13.42
N LEU A 55 1.85 10.35 12.20
CA LEU A 55 1.28 11.68 11.97
C LEU A 55 -0.13 11.84 12.54
N PHE A 56 -1.00 10.84 12.37
CA PHE A 56 -2.42 10.96 12.71
C PHE A 56 -2.80 10.42 14.09
N PHE A 57 -2.01 9.49 14.63
CA PHE A 57 -2.36 8.77 15.86
C PHE A 57 -1.24 8.79 16.91
N ASP A 58 -0.11 9.48 16.63
CA ASP A 58 1.11 9.47 17.45
C ASP A 58 1.64 8.06 17.77
N GLN A 59 1.21 7.06 17.00
CA GLN A 59 1.51 5.65 17.24
C GLN A 59 2.77 5.21 16.50
N ASP A 60 3.55 4.29 17.08
CA ASP A 60 4.61 3.61 16.34
C ASP A 60 4.03 2.79 15.19
N GLY A 61 4.64 2.92 14.02
CA GLY A 61 4.12 2.32 12.81
C GLY A 61 4.30 0.79 12.74
N ASP A 62 5.37 0.24 13.31
CA ASP A 62 5.52 -1.22 13.37
C ASP A 62 4.50 -1.82 14.34
N GLN A 63 4.25 -1.14 15.48
CA GLN A 63 3.18 -1.50 16.40
C GLN A 63 1.81 -1.44 15.74
N PHE A 64 1.48 -0.34 15.02
CA PHE A 64 0.21 -0.22 14.29
C PHE A 64 0.01 -1.38 13.32
N MET A 65 1.05 -1.74 12.55
CA MET A 65 0.97 -2.87 11.62
C MET A 65 0.76 -4.19 12.34
N ALA A 66 1.42 -4.43 13.48
CA ALA A 66 1.28 -5.66 14.23
C ALA A 66 -0.13 -5.81 14.85
N GLU A 67 -0.71 -4.74 15.39
CA GLU A 67 -2.05 -4.73 15.98
C GLU A 67 -3.17 -4.95 14.96
N ASN A 68 -2.95 -4.49 13.72
CA ASN A 68 -3.93 -4.58 12.64
C ASN A 68 -3.59 -5.67 11.63
N ALA A 69 -2.57 -6.49 11.91
CA ALA A 69 -2.27 -7.68 11.12
C ALA A 69 -3.28 -8.78 11.48
N THR A 70 -3.91 -9.39 10.48
CA THR A 70 -4.72 -10.58 10.72
C THR A 70 -3.83 -11.80 11.01
N VAL A 71 -4.13 -12.52 12.09
CA VAL A 71 -3.43 -13.76 12.50
C VAL A 71 -3.83 -14.96 11.63
N TYR A 72 -5.03 -14.91 11.04
CA TYR A 72 -5.61 -15.97 10.20
C TYR A 72 -6.28 -15.37 8.96
N GLY A 73 -6.21 -16.08 7.82
CA GLY A 73 -7.07 -15.81 6.67
C GLY A 73 -6.60 -14.73 5.70
N VAL A 74 -5.29 -14.44 5.65
CA VAL A 74 -4.74 -13.72 4.50
C VAL A 74 -4.83 -14.67 3.32
N ALA A 75 -5.84 -14.49 2.46
CA ALA A 75 -5.90 -15.20 1.19
C ALA A 75 -4.60 -14.88 0.43
N GLU A 76 -3.75 -15.90 0.28
CA GLU A 76 -2.50 -15.73 -0.43
C GLU A 76 -2.81 -15.48 -1.91
N LEU A 77 -2.13 -14.49 -2.50
CA LEU A 77 -2.25 -14.28 -3.93
C LEU A 77 -1.55 -15.41 -4.69
N GLY A 78 -2.25 -15.96 -5.68
CA GLY A 78 -1.73 -17.04 -6.50
C GLY A 78 -0.74 -16.57 -7.57
N ASN A 79 -0.77 -15.29 -7.94
CA ASN A 79 0.08 -14.75 -9.01
C ASN A 79 0.18 -13.21 -9.04
N TYR A 80 1.14 -12.70 -9.83
CA TYR A 80 1.37 -11.26 -10.00
C TYR A 80 0.24 -10.51 -10.73
N LYS A 81 -0.63 -11.18 -11.51
CA LYS A 81 -1.79 -10.52 -12.14
C LYS A 81 -2.84 -10.13 -11.09
N GLU A 82 -3.09 -11.02 -10.13
CA GLU A 82 -3.95 -10.74 -8.99
C GLU A 82 -3.38 -9.63 -8.11
N MET A 83 -2.06 -9.65 -7.86
CA MET A 83 -1.37 -8.56 -7.15
C MET A 83 -1.57 -7.22 -7.86
N HIS A 84 -1.33 -7.15 -9.17
CA HIS A 84 -1.54 -5.92 -9.95
C HIS A 84 -2.98 -5.40 -9.84
N PHE A 85 -3.97 -6.30 -9.89
CA PHE A 85 -5.37 -5.94 -9.70
C PHE A 85 -5.65 -5.37 -8.30
N MET A 86 -5.16 -6.03 -7.24
CA MET A 86 -5.34 -5.56 -5.86
C MET A 86 -4.62 -4.23 -5.60
N ASN A 87 -3.40 -4.07 -6.09
CA ASN A 87 -2.66 -2.81 -6.05
C ASN A 87 -3.49 -1.68 -6.67
N LYS A 88 -4.11 -1.92 -7.83
CA LYS A 88 -4.97 -0.94 -8.52
C LYS A 88 -6.19 -0.55 -7.67
N GLN A 89 -6.81 -1.51 -6.97
CA GLN A 89 -7.89 -1.21 -6.03
C GLN A 89 -7.41 -0.34 -4.86
N LEU A 90 -6.24 -0.63 -4.29
CA LEU A 90 -5.63 0.19 -3.25
C LEU A 90 -5.34 1.62 -3.74
N LEU A 91 -4.73 1.75 -4.92
CA LEU A 91 -4.45 3.05 -5.56
C LEU A 91 -5.74 3.88 -5.75
N ASN A 92 -6.85 3.25 -6.10
CA ASN A 92 -8.15 3.92 -6.22
C ASN A 92 -8.71 4.38 -4.87
N ASN A 93 -8.51 3.60 -3.80
CA ASN A 93 -8.88 4.01 -2.44
C ASN A 93 -8.06 5.23 -1.99
N LEU A 94 -6.75 5.23 -2.26
CA LEU A 94 -5.85 6.36 -1.99
C LEU A 94 -6.25 7.62 -2.78
N LYS A 95 -6.58 7.48 -4.07
CA LYS A 95 -7.10 8.59 -4.89
C LYS A 95 -8.41 9.16 -4.33
N THR A 96 -9.28 8.31 -3.81
CA THR A 96 -10.53 8.73 -3.16
C THR A 96 -10.26 9.47 -1.86
N LEU A 97 -9.31 9.01 -1.04
CA LEU A 97 -8.88 9.73 0.16
C LEU A 97 -8.35 11.12 -0.22
N LEU A 98 -7.49 11.20 -1.24
CA LEU A 98 -6.87 12.44 -1.67
C LEU A 98 -7.87 13.53 -2.04
N LYS A 99 -8.98 13.16 -2.69
CA LYS A 99 -10.08 14.08 -3.03
C LYS A 99 -10.80 14.66 -1.81
N ALA A 100 -10.67 14.03 -0.64
CA ALA A 100 -11.31 14.44 0.61
C ALA A 100 -10.36 15.22 1.55
N ILE A 101 -9.11 15.46 1.14
CA ILE A 101 -8.11 16.20 1.93
C ILE A 101 -8.18 17.68 1.57
N ASP A 102 -8.45 18.51 2.58
CA ASP A 102 -8.48 19.98 2.47
C ASP A 102 -7.15 20.64 2.92
N ASP A 103 -6.17 19.84 3.34
CA ASP A 103 -4.85 20.30 3.76
C ASP A 103 -3.82 20.11 2.63
N ALA A 104 -3.24 21.21 2.14
CA ALA A 104 -2.32 21.19 1.00
C ALA A 104 -1.04 20.38 1.27
N ASN A 105 -0.49 20.45 2.48
CA ASN A 105 0.73 19.71 2.85
C ASN A 105 0.47 18.21 2.88
N LEU A 106 -0.67 17.83 3.45
CA LEU A 106 -1.09 16.45 3.51
C LEU A 106 -1.45 15.91 2.12
N THR A 107 -2.11 16.70 1.28
CA THR A 107 -2.37 16.37 -0.13
C THR A 107 -1.07 16.11 -0.88
N ALA A 108 -0.04 16.94 -0.68
CA ALA A 108 1.26 16.75 -1.30
C ALA A 108 1.94 15.45 -0.81
N LEU A 109 1.90 15.19 0.50
CA LEU A 109 2.47 13.96 1.08
C LEU A 109 1.79 12.70 0.56
N VAL A 110 0.44 12.66 0.53
CA VAL A 110 -0.31 11.49 0.04
C VAL A 110 -0.14 11.35 -1.48
N SER A 111 -0.07 12.45 -2.24
CA SER A 111 0.20 12.42 -3.68
C SER A 111 1.57 11.81 -4.00
N TYR A 112 2.60 12.16 -3.23
CA TYR A 112 3.94 11.60 -3.39
C TYR A 112 3.94 10.08 -3.23
N TRP A 113 3.32 9.57 -2.16
CA TRP A 113 3.23 8.12 -1.93
C TRP A 113 2.37 7.42 -2.97
N LEU A 114 1.25 8.02 -3.36
CA LEU A 114 0.38 7.49 -4.42
C LEU A 114 1.15 7.37 -5.75
N ALA A 115 1.93 8.37 -6.13
CA ALA A 115 2.75 8.34 -7.34
C ALA A 115 3.82 7.25 -7.27
N ALA A 116 4.50 7.11 -6.14
CA ALA A 116 5.50 6.05 -5.94
C ALA A 116 4.89 4.64 -6.05
N LEU A 117 3.71 4.42 -5.45
CA LEU A 117 2.97 3.16 -5.58
C LEU A 117 2.51 2.91 -7.01
N GLN A 118 2.00 3.94 -7.70
CA GLN A 118 1.55 3.84 -9.09
C GLN A 118 2.72 3.44 -10.01
N VAL A 119 3.91 4.04 -9.85
CA VAL A 119 5.10 3.69 -10.64
C VAL A 119 5.46 2.22 -10.52
N GLU A 120 5.48 1.67 -9.30
CA GLU A 120 5.81 0.25 -9.11
C GLU A 120 4.70 -0.67 -9.62
N ASN A 121 3.44 -0.25 -9.56
CA ASN A 121 2.33 -1.02 -10.14
C ASN A 121 2.33 -1.01 -11.67
N ASP A 122 2.67 0.12 -12.29
CA ASP A 122 2.82 0.22 -13.75
C ASP A 122 4.02 -0.59 -14.21
N GLU A 123 5.09 -0.65 -13.41
CA GLU A 123 6.23 -1.52 -13.71
C GLU A 123 5.88 -3.01 -13.56
N LEU A 124 5.01 -3.38 -12.62
CA LEU A 124 4.46 -4.74 -12.59
C LEU A 124 3.70 -5.04 -13.89
N GLU A 125 2.81 -4.15 -14.33
CA GLU A 125 2.00 -4.32 -15.53
C GLU A 125 2.85 -4.58 -16.78
N LYS A 126 3.92 -3.79 -16.99
CA LYS A 126 4.83 -3.95 -18.15
C LYS A 126 5.48 -5.32 -18.22
N GLN A 127 5.74 -5.94 -17.07
CA GLN A 127 6.49 -7.19 -16.96
C GLN A 127 5.56 -8.41 -16.90
N LEU A 128 4.23 -8.21 -16.78
CA LEU A 128 3.27 -9.30 -16.82
C LEU A 128 3.19 -9.88 -18.23
N PRO A 129 2.99 -11.21 -18.38
CA PRO A 129 2.77 -11.82 -19.68
C PRO A 129 1.55 -11.20 -20.34
N GLN A 130 1.78 -10.52 -21.46
CA GLN A 130 0.76 -10.04 -22.39
C GLN A 130 0.15 -11.29 -23.03
N GLY A 131 -1.11 -11.57 -22.72
CA GLY A 131 -1.87 -12.65 -23.37
C GLY A 131 -2.39 -12.19 -24.73
#